data_AF-A0A9P7GPP6-F1
#
_entry.id   AF-A0A9P7GPP6-F1
#
_cell.length_a   1.000
_cell.length_b   1.000
_cell.length_c   1.000
_cell.angle_alpha   90.00
_cell.angle_beta   90.00
_cell.angle_gamma   90.00
#
_symmetry.space_group_name_H-M   'P 1'
#
loop_
_entity.id
_entity.type
_entity.pdbx_description
1 polymer ?
#
loop_
_entity_poly.entity_id
_entity_poly.type
_entity_poly.pdbx_seq_one_letter_code
_entity_poly.pdbx_strand_id
1 'polypeptide(L)'
;MDGLYVGPMPLDEFIADFLPPAEISRPDLPVNLFRLNGMPAPEEHKHEKEMYKPFIDIVHSNNLAPNFKIVDTSNYFDITTEEGYKIKPDPTMYHDTVETSSKDKVMQWEKMELHFEFKFKLIDDAFNEHEIGTPLADRSLEANTKAGSGTRSQHVHHVTKYCSRQNRCSSFTILANYVCFIRWDRSGAVVSERFAFHNEYRSLMECLWRFSRLQEGDLDRYPTLRLAEPLEIQPAEETLSKWKLGSLN
;
A
#
# COMPACT_ATOMS: atom_id res chain seq x y z
N MET A 1 -3.58 9.23 -14.90
CA MET A 1 -4.97 8.81 -14.68
C MET A 1 -5.55 9.90 -13.82
N ASP A 2 -6.40 10.75 -14.40
CA ASP A 2 -7.01 11.89 -13.73
C ASP A 2 -8.52 11.67 -13.67
N GLY A 3 -9.19 12.22 -12.66
CA GLY A 3 -10.63 12.15 -12.46
C GLY A 3 -11.16 10.84 -11.87
N LEU A 4 -10.27 9.97 -11.36
CA LEU A 4 -10.63 8.65 -10.79
C LEU A 4 -10.24 8.52 -9.31
N TYR A 5 -9.98 9.65 -8.65
CA TYR A 5 -9.78 9.74 -7.20
C TYR A 5 -10.92 10.54 -6.58
N VAL A 6 -11.45 10.05 -5.46
CA VAL A 6 -12.49 10.70 -4.67
C VAL A 6 -11.93 11.02 -3.28
N GLY A 7 -12.15 12.25 -2.80
CA GLY A 7 -11.64 12.71 -1.51
C GLY A 7 -11.31 14.21 -1.49
N PRO A 8 -10.58 14.69 -0.47
CA PRO A 8 -10.13 13.90 0.68
C PRO A 8 -11.32 13.52 1.57
N MET A 9 -11.46 12.23 1.88
CA MET A 9 -12.42 11.76 2.87
C MET A 9 -11.87 12.02 4.28
N PRO A 10 -12.64 12.60 5.21
CA PRO A 10 -12.18 12.80 6.58
C PRO A 10 -11.58 11.51 7.16
N LEU A 11 -10.43 11.61 7.81
CA LEU A 11 -9.65 10.42 8.21
C LEU A 11 -10.43 9.48 9.14
N ASP A 12 -11.17 10.04 10.11
CA ASP A 12 -12.00 9.25 11.02
C ASP A 12 -13.14 8.52 10.28
N GLU A 13 -13.73 9.15 9.27
CA GLU A 13 -14.75 8.52 8.42
C GLU A 13 -14.13 7.41 7.56
N PHE A 14 -12.97 7.65 6.94
CA PHE A 14 -12.26 6.65 6.14
C PHE A 14 -11.95 5.40 6.97
N ILE A 15 -11.45 5.61 8.20
CA ILE A 15 -11.15 4.52 9.12
C ILE A 15 -12.45 3.81 9.50
N ALA A 16 -13.51 4.52 9.85
CA ALA A 16 -14.78 3.91 10.26
C ALA A 16 -15.41 3.06 9.13
N ASP A 17 -15.38 3.54 7.90
CA ASP A 17 -16.04 2.89 6.76
C ASP A 17 -15.24 1.71 6.19
N PHE A 18 -13.91 1.78 6.22
CA PHE A 18 -13.06 0.79 5.55
C PHE A 18 -12.21 -0.07 6.50
N LEU A 19 -12.03 0.36 7.74
CA LEU A 19 -11.22 -0.33 8.75
C LEU A 19 -12.05 -0.51 10.03
N PRO A 20 -12.92 -1.54 10.09
CA PRO A 20 -13.80 -1.77 11.23
C PRO A 20 -13.02 -1.77 12.55
N PRO A 21 -13.63 -1.31 13.66
CA PRO A 21 -12.99 -1.32 14.96
C PRO A 21 -12.47 -2.70 15.31
N ALA A 22 -11.22 -2.77 15.76
CA ALA A 22 -10.67 -4.00 16.30
C ALA A 22 -11.33 -4.33 17.63
N GLU A 23 -11.71 -5.60 17.84
CA GLU A 23 -12.22 -6.09 19.14
C GLU A 23 -11.22 -5.84 20.27
N ILE A 24 -9.93 -5.97 19.95
CA ILE A 24 -8.82 -5.73 20.87
C ILE A 24 -8.30 -4.31 20.65
N SER A 25 -8.33 -3.50 21.71
CA SER A 25 -7.74 -2.17 21.70
C SER A 25 -6.24 -2.21 21.43
N ARG A 26 -5.75 -1.22 20.68
CA ARG A 26 -4.32 -1.04 20.44
C ARG A 26 -3.57 -0.78 21.74
N PRO A 27 -2.30 -1.22 21.86
CA PRO A 27 -1.40 -0.76 22.90
C PRO A 27 -1.37 0.76 23.01
N ASP A 28 -1.36 1.26 24.25
CA ASP A 28 -1.10 2.67 24.50
C ASP A 28 0.39 2.94 24.27
N LEU A 29 0.67 3.88 23.37
CA LEU A 29 2.02 4.15 22.87
C LEU A 29 2.26 5.66 22.80
N PRO A 30 3.52 6.10 22.97
CA PRO A 30 3.84 7.50 23.26
C PRO A 30 3.47 8.46 22.12
N VAL A 31 2.97 9.65 22.50
CA VAL A 31 3.05 10.97 21.83
C VAL A 31 3.69 11.15 20.45
N ASN A 32 4.90 10.63 20.38
CA ASN A 32 5.92 11.01 19.43
C ASN A 32 6.71 9.78 19.04
N LEU A 33 6.07 8.60 19.03
CA LEU A 33 6.73 7.30 18.88
C LEU A 33 7.76 7.31 17.74
N PHE A 34 7.39 7.84 16.57
CA PHE A 34 8.30 7.90 15.44
C PHE A 34 9.51 8.80 15.69
N ARG A 35 9.30 10.01 16.23
CA ARG A 35 10.41 10.92 16.58
C ARG A 35 11.30 10.35 17.69
N LEU A 36 10.70 9.76 18.73
CA LEU A 36 11.42 9.16 19.87
C LEU A 36 12.27 7.96 19.46
N ASN A 37 11.84 7.24 18.42
CA ASN A 37 12.52 6.06 17.93
C ASN A 37 13.38 6.34 16.68
N GLY A 38 13.80 7.61 16.50
CA GLY A 38 14.82 7.96 15.52
C GLY A 38 14.34 8.06 14.07
N MET A 39 13.04 8.25 13.84
CA MET A 39 12.55 8.66 12.52
C MET A 39 13.06 10.07 12.22
N PRO A 40 13.90 10.27 11.19
CA PRO A 40 14.42 11.59 10.88
C PRO A 40 13.30 12.56 10.49
N ALA A 41 13.48 13.84 10.80
CA ALA A 41 12.51 14.86 10.45
C ALA A 41 12.46 15.08 8.92
N PRO A 42 11.33 15.53 8.34
CA PRO A 42 11.21 15.80 6.90
C PRO A 42 12.23 16.80 6.35
N GLU A 43 12.89 17.59 7.17
CA GLU A 43 13.96 18.50 6.78
C GLU A 43 15.35 17.85 6.78
N GLU A 44 15.50 16.68 7.38
CA GLU A 44 16.78 15.97 7.58
C GLU A 44 17.08 14.94 6.50
N HIS A 45 16.06 14.38 5.84
CA HIS A 45 16.32 13.39 4.78
C HIS A 45 16.84 14.06 3.51
N LYS A 46 17.69 13.33 2.79
CA LYS A 46 18.11 13.69 1.43
C LYS A 46 17.50 12.75 0.41
N HIS A 47 17.14 11.55 0.85
CA HIS A 47 16.64 10.47 0.01
C HIS A 47 15.52 9.71 0.72
N GLU A 48 14.51 9.34 -0.06
CA GLU A 48 13.34 8.59 0.41
C GLU A 48 13.72 7.27 1.13
N LYS A 49 14.78 6.59 0.65
CA LYS A 49 15.26 5.32 1.23
C LYS A 49 15.75 5.43 2.67
N GLU A 50 16.08 6.63 3.14
CA GLU A 50 16.48 6.88 4.53
C GLU A 50 15.30 6.71 5.50
N MET A 51 14.05 6.74 5.00
CA MET A 51 12.83 6.55 5.77
C MET A 51 12.48 5.07 6.00
N TYR A 52 12.89 4.16 5.11
CA TYR A 52 12.36 2.80 5.08
C TYR A 52 12.71 2.01 6.34
N LYS A 53 14.01 1.90 6.64
CA LYS A 53 14.48 1.11 7.78
C LYS A 53 13.95 1.64 9.12
N PRO A 54 14.05 2.95 9.43
CA PRO A 54 13.49 3.48 10.68
C PRO A 54 11.99 3.21 10.80
N PHE A 55 11.22 3.43 9.73
CA PHE A 55 9.78 3.15 9.73
C PHE A 55 9.48 1.68 10.03
N ILE A 56 10.14 0.75 9.35
CA ILE A 56 9.98 -0.70 9.53
C ILE A 56 10.32 -1.09 10.97
N ASP A 57 11.48 -0.64 11.48
CA ASP A 57 11.95 -0.95 12.83
C ASP A 57 10.96 -0.45 13.89
N ILE A 58 10.36 0.73 13.70
CA ILE A 58 9.36 1.31 14.61
C ILE A 58 8.07 0.48 14.61
N VAL A 59 7.57 0.12 13.43
CA VAL A 59 6.35 -0.71 13.30
C VAL A 59 6.54 -2.05 14.00
N HIS A 60 7.69 -2.71 13.80
CA HIS A 60 7.96 -4.03 14.37
C HIS A 60 8.24 -3.98 15.87
N SER A 61 9.11 -3.06 16.31
CA SER A 61 9.50 -2.97 17.74
C SER A 61 8.33 -2.63 18.66
N ASN A 62 7.28 -2.01 18.12
CA ASN A 62 6.07 -1.64 18.85
C ASN A 62 4.86 -2.51 18.50
N ASN A 63 5.04 -3.55 17.69
CA ASN A 63 3.99 -4.48 17.27
C ASN A 63 2.73 -3.75 16.74
N LEU A 64 2.93 -2.76 15.85
CA LEU A 64 1.83 -1.92 15.34
C LEU A 64 0.92 -2.64 14.34
N ALA A 65 1.44 -3.69 13.69
CA ALA A 65 0.73 -4.52 12.72
C ALA A 65 0.97 -6.01 13.03
N PRO A 66 0.40 -6.55 14.13
CA PRO A 66 0.60 -7.94 14.53
C PRO A 66 0.18 -8.93 13.44
N ASN A 67 0.85 -10.09 13.36
CA ASN A 67 0.71 -11.10 12.28
C ASN A 67 1.26 -10.66 10.92
N PHE A 68 1.76 -9.44 10.80
CA PHE A 68 2.35 -8.92 9.58
C PHE A 68 3.79 -8.50 9.78
N LYS A 69 4.54 -8.50 8.69
CA LYS A 69 5.87 -7.91 8.59
C LYS A 69 5.92 -6.98 7.40
N ILE A 70 6.77 -5.97 7.51
CA ILE A 70 7.06 -5.01 6.44
C ILE A 70 8.48 -5.29 5.99
N VAL A 71 8.69 -5.36 4.68
CA VAL A 71 9.96 -5.72 4.06
C VAL A 71 10.35 -4.61 3.09
N ASP A 72 11.61 -4.19 3.12
CA ASP A 72 12.15 -3.26 2.11
C ASP A 72 12.30 -3.98 0.77
N THR A 73 11.34 -3.75 -0.11
CA THR A 73 11.26 -4.30 -1.46
C THR A 73 11.85 -3.37 -2.53
N SER A 74 12.34 -2.18 -2.16
CA SER A 74 12.70 -1.09 -3.09
C SER A 74 13.81 -1.42 -4.10
N ASN A 75 14.54 -2.52 -3.88
CA ASN A 75 15.60 -2.99 -4.78
C ASN A 75 15.25 -4.29 -5.53
N TYR A 76 14.07 -4.86 -5.26
CA TYR A 76 13.65 -6.18 -5.70
C TYR A 76 12.40 -6.10 -6.56
N PHE A 77 12.33 -6.97 -7.57
CA PHE A 77 11.11 -7.22 -8.34
C PHE A 77 10.71 -8.67 -8.12
N ASP A 78 9.44 -8.96 -8.31
CA ASP A 78 8.94 -10.34 -8.28
C ASP A 78 9.47 -11.13 -9.49
N ILE A 79 10.27 -12.17 -9.24
CA ILE A 79 10.93 -12.98 -10.27
C ILE A 79 9.96 -13.68 -11.21
N THR A 80 8.72 -13.88 -10.78
CA THR A 80 7.67 -14.49 -11.61
C THR A 80 7.03 -13.47 -12.57
N THR A 81 7.48 -12.21 -12.54
CA THR A 81 7.01 -11.16 -13.45
C THR A 81 7.73 -11.23 -14.79
N GLU A 82 6.95 -11.11 -15.86
CA GLU A 82 7.42 -11.06 -17.25
C GLU A 82 8.47 -9.95 -17.48
N GLU A 83 9.37 -10.21 -18.43
CA GLU A 83 10.39 -9.25 -18.83
C GLU A 83 9.77 -7.95 -19.34
N GLY A 84 10.36 -6.81 -18.99
CA GLY A 84 9.80 -5.49 -19.29
C GLY A 84 8.74 -4.97 -18.30
N TYR A 85 8.22 -5.81 -17.40
CA TYR A 85 7.26 -5.41 -16.35
C TYR A 85 7.83 -5.52 -14.93
N LYS A 86 9.16 -5.58 -14.81
CA LYS A 86 9.87 -5.71 -13.54
C LYS A 86 9.88 -4.39 -12.77
N ILE A 87 8.89 -4.24 -11.90
CA ILE A 87 8.69 -3.07 -11.06
C ILE A 87 9.24 -3.37 -9.66
N LYS A 88 9.80 -2.33 -9.02
CA LYS A 88 10.40 -2.41 -7.68
C LYS A 88 9.64 -1.45 -6.76
N PRO A 89 8.59 -1.92 -6.07
CA PRO A 89 7.88 -1.08 -5.12
C PRO A 89 8.74 -0.79 -3.90
N ASP A 90 8.54 0.38 -3.33
CA ASP A 90 8.90 0.75 -1.96
C ASP A 90 8.40 -0.29 -0.93
N PRO A 91 8.74 -0.18 0.37
CA PRO A 91 8.44 -1.21 1.35
C PRO A 91 7.01 -1.74 1.31
N THR A 92 6.88 -3.06 1.47
CA THR A 92 5.63 -3.78 1.30
C THR A 92 5.34 -4.64 2.54
N MET A 93 4.06 -4.76 2.90
CA MET A 93 3.59 -5.60 3.99
C MET A 93 3.14 -6.98 3.51
N TYR A 94 3.49 -7.99 4.29
CA TYR A 94 3.14 -9.39 4.11
C TYR A 94 2.65 -9.98 5.43
N HIS A 95 1.89 -11.07 5.39
CA HIS A 95 1.72 -11.91 6.58
C HIS A 95 3.09 -12.42 7.05
N ASP A 96 3.31 -12.53 8.36
CA ASP A 96 4.61 -12.87 8.96
C ASP A 96 5.15 -14.23 8.53
N THR A 97 4.25 -15.19 8.27
CA THR A 97 4.49 -16.54 7.73
C THR A 97 5.05 -16.58 6.31
N VAL A 98 4.95 -15.49 5.52
CA VAL A 98 5.45 -15.47 4.15
C VAL A 98 6.98 -15.51 4.16
N GLU A 99 7.62 -16.40 3.42
CA GLU A 99 9.09 -16.43 3.32
C GLU A 99 9.61 -15.24 2.49
N THR A 100 10.53 -14.46 3.05
CA THR A 100 11.09 -13.25 2.41
C THR A 100 12.61 -13.08 2.59
N SER A 101 13.30 -14.06 3.19
CA SER A 101 14.75 -13.98 3.49
C SER A 101 15.63 -14.24 2.26
N SER A 102 15.15 -15.04 1.31
CA SER A 102 15.85 -15.29 0.05
C SER A 102 15.61 -14.17 -0.95
N LYS A 103 16.66 -13.74 -1.66
CA LYS A 103 16.60 -12.63 -2.65
C LYS A 103 15.47 -12.77 -3.67
N ASP A 104 15.19 -13.99 -4.12
CA ASP A 104 14.16 -14.26 -5.14
C ASP A 104 12.73 -14.25 -4.58
N LYS A 105 12.56 -14.13 -3.26
CA LYS A 105 11.27 -14.09 -2.56
C LYS A 105 11.05 -12.79 -1.78
N VAL A 106 11.92 -11.79 -1.93
CA VAL A 106 11.75 -10.52 -1.20
C VAL A 106 10.49 -9.80 -1.67
N MET A 107 10.27 -9.74 -3.00
CA MET A 107 9.08 -9.15 -3.59
C MET A 107 8.17 -10.23 -4.17
N GLN A 108 6.92 -10.31 -3.70
CA GLN A 108 5.94 -11.31 -4.12
C GLN A 108 4.56 -10.66 -4.28
N TRP A 109 4.18 -10.29 -5.51
CA TRP A 109 2.93 -9.56 -5.74
C TRP A 109 1.70 -10.33 -5.26
N GLU A 110 1.72 -11.66 -5.34
CA GLU A 110 0.61 -12.53 -4.93
C GLU A 110 0.46 -12.68 -3.40
N LYS A 111 1.48 -12.30 -2.62
CA LYS A 111 1.48 -12.36 -1.14
C LYS A 111 1.37 -11.00 -0.48
N MET A 112 1.49 -9.92 -1.24
CA MET A 112 1.41 -8.56 -0.73
C MET A 112 0.04 -8.25 -0.14
N GLU A 113 0.03 -7.55 0.99
CA GLU A 113 -1.20 -7.15 1.69
C GLU A 113 -1.37 -5.63 1.72
N LEU A 114 -0.27 -4.88 1.77
CA LEU A 114 -0.28 -3.41 1.79
C LEU A 114 1.00 -2.89 1.16
N HIS A 115 0.87 -1.92 0.26
CA HIS A 115 2.02 -1.20 -0.32
C HIS A 115 2.19 0.16 0.36
N PHE A 116 3.44 0.53 0.68
CA PHE A 116 3.80 1.86 1.13
C PHE A 116 4.61 2.56 0.05
N GLU A 117 4.12 3.65 -0.52
CA GLU A 117 4.88 4.51 -1.41
C GLU A 117 5.40 5.70 -0.60
N PHE A 118 6.69 5.79 -0.35
CA PHE A 118 7.23 6.92 0.40
C PHE A 118 7.45 8.08 -0.57
N LYS A 119 7.29 9.32 -0.09
CA LYS A 119 7.67 10.50 -0.86
C LYS A 119 8.24 11.55 0.07
N PHE A 120 9.48 11.95 -0.18
CA PHE A 120 10.17 12.88 0.71
C PHE A 120 9.78 14.35 0.47
N LYS A 121 9.67 14.78 -0.78
CA LYS A 121 9.47 16.20 -1.10
C LYS A 121 7.98 16.49 -1.25
N LEU A 122 7.55 17.63 -0.70
CA LEU A 122 6.21 18.17 -0.91
C LEU A 122 5.82 18.31 -2.39
N ILE A 123 6.78 18.61 -3.27
CA ILE A 123 6.52 18.72 -4.71
C ILE A 123 6.10 17.39 -5.34
N ASP A 124 6.49 16.27 -4.73
CA ASP A 124 6.15 14.92 -5.19
C ASP A 124 4.80 14.43 -4.63
N ASP A 125 4.09 15.27 -3.86
CA ASP A 125 2.78 14.93 -3.32
C ASP A 125 1.75 14.72 -4.45
N ALA A 126 1.00 13.64 -4.33
CA ALA A 126 0.02 13.21 -5.34
C ALA A 126 -1.27 14.03 -5.28
N PHE A 127 -1.56 14.61 -4.10
CA PHE A 127 -2.84 15.22 -3.78
C PHE A 127 -2.64 16.61 -3.18
N ASN A 128 -3.52 17.55 -3.53
CA ASN A 128 -3.48 18.90 -2.98
C ASN A 128 -4.13 18.93 -1.59
N GLU A 129 -3.63 19.83 -0.75
CA GLU A 129 -4.34 20.28 0.43
C GLU A 129 -5.17 21.51 0.09
N HIS A 130 -6.28 21.69 0.81
CA HIS A 130 -7.15 22.84 0.66
C HIS A 130 -7.28 23.55 1.99
N GLU A 131 -7.24 24.87 1.97
CA GLU A 131 -7.47 25.68 3.17
C GLU A 131 -8.88 25.44 3.70
N ILE A 132 -9.01 25.49 5.02
CA ILE A 132 -10.31 25.40 5.70
C ILE A 132 -11.23 26.50 5.14
N GLY A 133 -12.40 26.10 4.65
CA GLY A 133 -13.38 27.02 4.06
C GLY A 133 -13.30 27.17 2.54
N THR A 134 -12.31 26.57 1.86
CA THR A 134 -12.28 26.51 0.38
C THR A 134 -13.57 25.84 -0.13
N PRO A 135 -14.36 26.46 -1.01
CA PRO A 135 -15.57 25.84 -1.56
C PRO A 135 -15.26 24.53 -2.28
N LEU A 136 -16.13 23.52 -2.15
CA LEU A 136 -15.94 22.21 -2.79
C LEU A 136 -15.71 22.31 -4.31
N ALA A 137 -16.39 23.25 -4.98
CA ALA A 137 -16.24 23.47 -6.42
C ALA A 137 -14.84 23.95 -6.83
N ASP A 138 -14.08 24.55 -5.91
CA ASP A 138 -12.74 25.09 -6.15
C ASP A 138 -11.65 24.12 -5.66
N ARG A 139 -12.03 22.96 -5.11
CA ARG A 139 -11.10 21.94 -4.63
C ARG A 139 -10.76 20.97 -5.77
N SER A 140 -9.49 20.95 -6.17
CA SER A 140 -8.92 19.85 -6.96
C SER A 140 -8.14 18.94 -6.04
N LEU A 141 -8.65 17.73 -5.77
CA LEU A 141 -7.92 16.73 -4.99
C LEU A 141 -6.58 16.40 -5.63
N GLU A 142 -6.56 16.17 -6.95
CA GLU A 142 -5.36 15.72 -7.63
C GLU A 142 -4.39 16.88 -7.88
N ALA A 143 -3.11 16.68 -7.52
CA ALA A 143 -2.07 17.64 -7.80
C ALA A 143 -1.83 17.73 -9.32
N ASN A 144 -1.93 18.94 -9.87
CA ASN A 144 -1.68 19.21 -11.30
C ASN A 144 -0.20 19.50 -11.61
N THR A 145 0.71 19.04 -10.74
CA THR A 145 2.16 19.13 -10.98
C THR A 145 2.64 17.89 -11.71
N LYS A 146 3.72 18.02 -12.49
CA LYS A 146 4.35 16.87 -13.16
C LYS A 146 4.77 15.79 -12.17
N ALA A 147 5.29 16.19 -11.01
CA ALA A 147 5.75 15.29 -9.97
C ALA A 147 4.57 14.56 -9.29
N GLY A 148 3.52 15.28 -8.89
CA GLY A 148 2.31 14.67 -8.33
C GLY A 148 1.59 13.72 -9.30
N SER A 149 1.48 14.10 -10.58
CA SER A 149 0.96 13.20 -11.63
C SER A 149 1.85 11.97 -11.82
N GLY A 150 3.17 12.12 -11.68
CA GLY A 150 4.13 11.02 -11.66
C GLY A 150 3.90 10.05 -10.50
N THR A 151 3.74 10.57 -9.28
CA THR A 151 3.44 9.77 -8.07
C THR A 151 2.11 9.01 -8.20
N ARG A 152 1.06 9.65 -8.74
CA ARG A 152 -0.21 8.96 -9.04
C ARG A 152 -0.03 7.86 -10.09
N SER A 153 0.78 8.11 -11.12
CA SER A 153 1.06 7.12 -12.15
C SER A 153 1.81 5.90 -11.60
N GLN A 154 2.76 6.10 -10.67
CA GLN A 154 3.46 5.02 -9.97
C GLN A 154 2.48 4.18 -9.13
N HIS A 155 1.61 4.83 -8.34
CA HIS A 155 0.58 4.15 -7.56
C HIS A 155 -0.34 3.29 -8.41
N VAL A 156 -0.88 3.86 -9.49
CA VAL A 156 -1.75 3.13 -10.43
C VAL A 156 -1.03 1.93 -11.00
N HIS A 157 0.26 2.06 -11.31
CA HIS A 157 1.07 0.95 -11.83
C HIS A 157 1.26 -0.16 -10.79
N HIS A 158 1.61 0.19 -9.55
CA HIS A 158 1.76 -0.77 -8.45
C HIS A 158 0.45 -1.48 -8.11
N VAL A 159 -0.66 -0.73 -7.96
CA VAL A 159 -1.96 -1.33 -7.62
C VAL A 159 -2.52 -2.16 -8.78
N THR A 160 -2.29 -1.76 -10.04
CA THR A 160 -2.68 -2.58 -11.19
C THR A 160 -1.94 -3.91 -11.16
N LYS A 161 -0.63 -3.89 -10.87
CA LYS A 161 0.15 -5.13 -10.77
C LYS A 161 -0.32 -5.99 -9.61
N TYR A 162 -0.52 -5.39 -8.44
CA TYR A 162 -1.09 -6.02 -7.25
C TYR A 162 -2.43 -6.72 -7.54
N CYS A 163 -3.40 -5.98 -8.07
CA CYS A 163 -4.74 -6.48 -8.37
C CYS A 163 -4.75 -7.50 -9.52
N SER A 164 -3.78 -7.45 -10.45
CA SER A 164 -3.66 -8.48 -11.49
C SER A 164 -3.17 -9.84 -10.97
N ARG A 165 -2.57 -9.85 -9.77
CA ARG A 165 -1.99 -11.04 -9.15
C ARG A 165 -2.84 -11.61 -8.03
N GLN A 166 -3.88 -10.91 -7.61
CA GLN A 166 -4.74 -11.30 -6.51
C GLN A 166 -6.21 -11.04 -6.85
N ASN A 167 -7.08 -12.00 -6.53
CA ASN A 167 -8.51 -11.86 -6.74
C ASN A 167 -9.14 -11.01 -5.63
N ARG A 168 -9.13 -9.69 -5.81
CA ARG A 168 -9.71 -8.72 -4.85
C ARG A 168 -10.76 -7.81 -5.50
N CYS A 169 -11.73 -7.39 -4.71
CA CYS A 169 -12.69 -6.33 -5.01
C CYS A 169 -12.11 -4.96 -4.65
N SER A 170 -11.27 -4.90 -3.61
CA SER A 170 -10.55 -3.69 -3.23
C SER A 170 -9.13 -3.97 -2.74
N SER A 171 -8.32 -2.92 -2.71
CA SER A 171 -6.91 -2.96 -2.32
C SER A 171 -6.56 -1.70 -1.54
N PHE A 172 -5.61 -1.79 -0.62
CA PHE A 172 -5.15 -0.65 0.15
C PHE A 172 -3.69 -0.32 -0.19
N THR A 173 -3.38 0.97 -0.28
CA THR A 173 -2.00 1.48 -0.33
C THR A 173 -1.87 2.69 0.58
N ILE A 174 -0.64 3.01 0.98
CA ILE A 174 -0.32 4.20 1.77
C ILE A 174 0.69 5.04 1.01
N LEU A 175 0.38 6.31 0.78
CA LEU A 175 1.40 7.31 0.41
C LEU A 175 2.00 7.85 1.70
N ALA A 176 3.31 7.72 1.93
CA ALA A 176 3.97 7.97 3.22
C ALA A 176 4.90 9.20 3.20
N ASN A 177 4.56 10.19 4.03
CA ASN A 177 5.31 11.35 4.58
C ASN A 177 4.26 12.34 5.09
N TYR A 178 3.41 12.78 4.16
CA TYR A 178 2.03 13.15 4.44
C TYR A 178 1.19 11.91 4.12
N VAL A 179 0.79 11.20 5.18
CA VAL A 179 0.10 9.92 5.06
C VAL A 179 -1.26 10.14 4.43
N CYS A 180 -1.48 9.53 3.27
CA CYS A 180 -2.81 9.29 2.74
C CYS A 180 -3.06 7.79 2.72
N PHE A 181 -4.17 7.36 3.31
CA PHE A 181 -4.72 6.03 3.05
C PHE A 181 -5.49 6.06 1.75
N ILE A 182 -5.24 5.07 0.91
CA ILE A 182 -5.88 4.97 -0.40
C ILE A 182 -6.53 3.60 -0.48
N ARG A 183 -7.85 3.57 -0.61
CA ARG A 183 -8.62 2.36 -0.94
C ARG A 183 -8.93 2.37 -2.42
N TRP A 184 -8.48 1.37 -3.14
CA TRP A 184 -8.67 1.18 -4.56
C TRP A 184 -9.78 0.17 -4.82
N ASP A 185 -10.54 0.38 -5.88
CA ASP A 185 -11.39 -0.63 -6.51
C ASP A 185 -11.17 -0.65 -8.03
N ARG A 186 -12.05 -1.33 -8.77
CA ARG A 186 -11.93 -1.42 -10.25
C ARG A 186 -12.26 -0.11 -10.96
N SER A 187 -12.87 0.86 -10.29
CA SER A 187 -13.37 2.11 -10.85
C SER A 187 -12.54 3.32 -10.45
N GLY A 188 -11.74 3.23 -9.39
CA GLY A 188 -10.88 4.32 -8.96
C GLY A 188 -10.34 4.12 -7.55
N ALA A 189 -10.16 5.23 -6.83
CA ALA A 189 -9.69 5.23 -5.47
C ALA A 189 -10.42 6.25 -4.59
N VAL A 190 -10.65 5.88 -3.34
CA VAL A 190 -11.00 6.80 -2.25
C VAL A 190 -9.72 7.13 -1.49
N VAL A 191 -9.47 8.42 -1.30
CA VAL A 191 -8.27 8.96 -0.66
C VAL A 191 -8.68 9.62 0.65
N SER A 192 -8.04 9.23 1.76
CA SER A 192 -8.23 9.90 3.04
C SER A 192 -7.67 11.32 3.02
N GLU A 193 -8.10 12.14 3.97
CA GLU A 193 -7.36 13.34 4.35
C GLU A 193 -5.92 12.97 4.72
N ARG A 194 -4.99 13.85 4.33
CA ARG A 194 -3.57 13.64 4.55
C ARG A 194 -3.14 14.17 5.90
N PHE A 195 -2.23 13.47 6.58
CA PHE A 195 -1.69 13.93 7.85
C PHE A 195 -0.19 13.66 7.95
N ALA A 196 0.56 14.54 8.62
CA ALA A 196 1.99 14.31 8.84
C ALA A 196 2.18 13.33 10.00
N PHE A 197 2.60 12.09 9.74
CA PHE A 197 2.74 11.08 10.80
C PHE A 197 3.84 11.40 11.82
N HIS A 198 4.76 12.32 11.51
CA HIS A 198 5.70 12.88 12.50
C HIS A 198 5.02 13.65 13.63
N ASN A 199 3.80 14.14 13.41
CA ASN A 199 2.99 14.89 14.38
C ASN A 199 1.72 14.12 14.79
N GLU A 200 1.10 13.40 13.86
CA GLU A 200 -0.17 12.69 14.03
C GLU A 200 -0.02 11.17 13.86
N TYR A 201 0.94 10.62 14.57
CA TYR A 201 1.29 9.19 14.56
C TYR A 201 0.13 8.25 14.98
N ARG A 202 -0.83 8.74 15.78
CA ARG A 202 -1.93 7.93 16.32
C ARG A 202 -2.82 7.35 15.23
N SER A 203 -3.11 8.12 14.19
CA SER A 203 -4.01 7.70 13.11
C SER A 203 -3.35 6.65 12.24
N LEU A 204 -2.07 6.83 11.89
CA LEU A 204 -1.30 5.81 11.17
C LEU A 204 -1.29 4.47 11.92
N MET A 205 -0.98 4.54 13.20
CA MET A 205 -0.96 3.36 14.06
C MET A 205 -2.33 2.71 14.22
N GLU A 206 -3.39 3.49 14.34
CA GLU A 206 -4.76 2.97 14.42
C GLU A 206 -5.14 2.24 13.14
N CYS A 207 -4.83 2.82 11.97
CA CYS A 207 -5.07 2.16 10.69
C CYS A 207 -4.30 0.85 10.55
N LEU A 208 -2.99 0.83 10.84
CA LEU A 208 -2.19 -0.40 10.77
C LEU A 208 -2.70 -1.46 11.76
N TRP A 209 -3.10 -1.04 12.95
CA TRP A 209 -3.64 -1.93 13.97
C TRP A 209 -4.96 -2.58 13.54
N ARG A 210 -5.89 -1.79 13.00
CA ARG A 210 -7.16 -2.30 12.48
C ARG A 210 -6.98 -3.12 11.21
N PHE A 211 -6.14 -2.67 10.29
CA PHE A 211 -5.80 -3.39 9.07
C PHE A 211 -5.29 -4.81 9.39
N SER A 212 -4.39 -4.93 10.37
CA SER A 212 -3.82 -6.22 10.78
C SER A 212 -4.82 -7.22 11.39
N ARG A 213 -6.06 -6.79 11.60
CA ARG A 213 -7.16 -7.57 12.21
C ARG A 213 -8.35 -7.76 11.30
N LEU A 214 -8.30 -7.22 10.09
CA LEU A 214 -9.29 -7.51 9.07
C LEU A 214 -9.33 -9.02 8.83
N GLN A 215 -10.53 -9.59 8.83
CA GLN A 215 -10.72 -10.97 8.40
C GLN A 215 -10.56 -11.06 6.88
N GLU A 216 -10.37 -12.26 6.33
CA GLU A 216 -10.26 -12.44 4.88
C GLU A 216 -11.46 -11.86 4.10
N GLY A 217 -12.66 -11.91 4.71
CA GLY A 217 -13.87 -11.30 4.15
C GLY A 217 -13.86 -9.77 4.16
N ASP A 218 -13.17 -9.15 5.11
CA ASP A 218 -13.06 -7.68 5.23
C ASP A 218 -11.98 -7.10 4.31
N LEU A 219 -11.04 -7.94 3.86
CA LEU A 219 -10.05 -7.58 2.84
C LEU A 219 -10.63 -7.58 1.42
N ASP A 220 -11.97 -7.64 1.29
CA ASP A 220 -12.70 -7.57 0.03
C ASP A 220 -12.19 -8.61 -0.99
N ARG A 221 -11.73 -9.77 -0.53
CA ARG A 221 -11.34 -10.88 -1.42
C ARG A 221 -12.59 -11.57 -1.95
N TYR A 222 -12.55 -12.05 -3.19
CA TYR A 222 -13.67 -12.85 -3.71
C TYR A 222 -13.77 -14.17 -2.93
N PRO A 223 -14.80 -14.36 -2.08
CA PRO A 223 -14.85 -15.50 -1.16
C PRO A 223 -15.05 -16.84 -1.89
N THR A 224 -15.46 -16.78 -3.17
CA THR A 224 -15.70 -17.96 -4.01
C THR A 224 -14.49 -18.38 -4.84
N LEU A 225 -13.39 -17.63 -4.79
CA LEU A 225 -12.18 -17.93 -5.57
C LEU A 225 -11.08 -18.42 -4.62
N ARG A 226 -10.52 -19.59 -4.93
CA ARG A 226 -9.31 -20.12 -4.29
C ARG A 226 -8.20 -20.31 -5.32
N LEU A 227 -6.97 -20.47 -4.85
CA LEU A 227 -5.89 -20.94 -5.70
C LEU A 227 -6.23 -22.32 -6.26
N ALA A 228 -5.79 -22.58 -7.49
CA ALA A 228 -5.92 -23.89 -8.11
C ALA A 228 -5.10 -24.91 -7.30
N GLU A 229 -5.68 -26.07 -7.03
CA GLU A 229 -4.98 -27.18 -6.40
C GLU A 229 -3.99 -27.80 -7.40
N PRO A 230 -2.92 -28.48 -6.94
CA PRO A 230 -1.96 -29.13 -7.84
C PRO A 230 -2.61 -30.05 -8.90
N LEU A 231 -3.71 -30.72 -8.54
CA LEU A 231 -4.47 -31.60 -9.44
C LEU A 231 -5.25 -30.85 -10.54
N GLU A 232 -5.55 -29.56 -10.32
CA GLU A 232 -6.21 -28.68 -11.28
C GLU A 232 -5.18 -27.95 -12.16
N ILE A 233 -4.01 -27.64 -11.59
CA ILE A 233 -2.91 -26.95 -12.29
C ILE A 233 -2.40 -27.80 -13.45
N GLN A 234 -2.09 -29.08 -13.23
CA GLN A 234 -1.47 -29.91 -14.26
C GLN A 234 -2.33 -30.02 -15.54
N PRO A 235 -3.63 -30.38 -15.49
CA PRO A 235 -4.47 -30.41 -16.69
C PRO A 235 -4.62 -29.03 -17.36
N ALA A 236 -4.66 -27.95 -16.56
CA ALA A 236 -4.73 -26.59 -17.07
C ALA A 236 -3.45 -26.23 -17.85
N GLU A 237 -2.28 -26.52 -17.30
CA GLU A 237 -0.99 -26.29 -17.97
C GLU A 237 -0.86 -27.09 -19.27
N GLU A 238 -1.24 -28.38 -19.26
CA GLU A 238 -1.24 -29.22 -20.46
C GLU A 238 -2.15 -28.64 -21.55
N THR A 239 -3.33 -28.16 -21.16
CA THR A 239 -4.30 -27.56 -22.10
C THR A 239 -3.82 -26.22 -22.64
N LEU A 240 -3.32 -25.35 -21.75
CA LEU A 240 -2.88 -23.98 -22.08
C LEU A 240 -1.53 -23.95 -22.78
N SER A 241 -0.69 -24.98 -22.62
CA SER A 241 0.61 -25.09 -23.30
C SER A 241 0.49 -24.98 -24.82
N LYS A 242 -0.63 -25.48 -25.37
CA LYS A 242 -0.98 -25.42 -26.81
C LYS A 242 -1.21 -23.98 -27.31
N TRP A 243 -1.43 -23.04 -26.40
CA TRP A 243 -1.73 -21.64 -26.67
C TRP A 243 -0.61 -20.69 -26.24
N LYS A 244 0.49 -21.21 -25.67
CA LYS A 244 1.70 -20.39 -25.44
C LYS A 244 2.26 -19.99 -26.81
N LEU A 245 2.03 -18.73 -27.18
CA LEU A 245 2.54 -18.10 -28.41
C LEU A 245 4.04 -18.35 -28.55
N GLY A 246 4.40 -19.08 -29.62
CA GLY A 246 5.73 -19.61 -29.88
C GLY A 246 5.76 -20.93 -30.67
N SER A 247 4.60 -21.55 -30.91
CA SER A 247 4.47 -22.79 -31.70
C SER A 247 3.40 -22.69 -32.81
N LEU A 248 3.27 -21.51 -33.42
CA LEU A 248 2.72 -21.40 -34.76
C LEU A 248 3.92 -21.39 -35.72
N ASN A 249 4.14 -22.54 -36.36
CA ASN A 249 5.06 -22.70 -37.49
C ASN A 249 4.68 -21.79 -38.66
#